data_AF-A0A399ZHB4-F1
#
_entry.id   AF-A0A399ZHB4-F1
#
_cell.length_a   1.000
_cell.length_b   1.000
_cell.length_c   1.000
_cell.angle_alpha   90.00
_cell.angle_beta   90.00
_cell.angle_gamma   90.00
#
_symmetry.space_group_name_H-M   'P 1'
#
loop_
_entity.id
_entity.type
_entity.pdbx_description
1 polymer ?
#
loop_
_entity_poly.entity_id
_entity_poly.type
_entity_poly.pdbx_seq_one_letter_code
_entity_poly.pdbx_strand_id
1 'polypeptide(L)'
;MKRTYDDLQELTGHESGAVQYGDGSIWIGNWTGINGIPRLFATGTIGLGGTLTAVPCNVPEDVELAMNDHEREQGTEVSTEGFAAWEVNGGEVIVVTQSEWA
;
A
#
# COMPACT_ATOMS: atom_id res chain seq x y z
N MET A 1 4.95 19.93 -10.94
CA MET A 1 5.18 18.82 -11.90
C MET A 1 4.53 17.58 -11.30
N LYS A 2 3.56 16.97 -11.98
CA LYS A 2 2.90 15.75 -11.51
C LYS A 2 3.91 14.60 -11.68
N ARG A 3 4.34 13.97 -10.59
CA ARG A 3 5.21 12.78 -10.67
C ARG A 3 4.34 11.58 -11.05
N THR A 4 4.94 10.71 -11.85
CA THR A 4 4.37 9.46 -12.34
C THR A 4 5.27 8.33 -11.90
N TYR A 5 4.69 7.17 -11.61
CA TYR A 5 5.40 5.99 -11.11
C TYR A 5 4.93 4.76 -11.88
N ASP A 6 5.81 3.80 -12.14
CA ASP A 6 5.47 2.56 -12.84
C ASP A 6 4.93 1.48 -11.89
N ASP A 7 5.29 1.54 -10.60
CA ASP A 7 4.81 0.61 -9.57
C ASP A 7 4.81 1.21 -8.16
N LEU A 8 4.33 0.42 -7.19
CA LEU A 8 4.26 0.83 -5.79
C LEU A 8 5.64 0.97 -5.13
N GLN A 9 6.66 0.24 -5.61
CA GLN A 9 8.01 0.34 -5.07
C GLN A 9 8.67 1.65 -5.49
N GLU A 10 8.48 2.09 -6.72
CA GLU A 10 8.93 3.41 -7.18
C GLU A 10 8.16 4.55 -6.48
N LEU A 11 6.87 4.35 -6.21
CA LEU A 11 6.05 5.33 -5.47
C LEU A 11 6.50 5.49 -4.02
N THR A 12 6.62 4.37 -3.31
CA THR A 12 6.73 4.37 -1.84
C THR A 12 8.16 4.21 -1.35
N GLY A 13 9.06 3.68 -2.19
CA GLY A 13 10.40 3.26 -1.78
C GLY A 13 10.44 1.93 -1.00
N HIS A 14 9.30 1.26 -0.82
CA HIS A 14 9.18 0.03 -0.04
C HIS A 14 8.65 -1.12 -0.88
N GLU A 15 8.91 -2.34 -0.45
CA GLU A 15 8.48 -3.58 -1.09
C GLU A 15 7.19 -4.14 -0.48
N SER A 16 6.69 -3.54 0.60
CA SER A 16 5.50 -4.01 1.29
C SER A 16 4.72 -2.89 2.01
N GLY A 17 3.47 -3.20 2.36
CA GLY A 17 2.55 -2.31 3.05
C GLY A 17 1.10 -2.70 2.83
N ALA A 18 0.20 -1.73 2.84
CA ALA A 18 -1.23 -1.92 2.64
C ALA A 18 -1.76 -1.12 1.44
N VAL A 19 -2.78 -1.68 0.78
CA VAL A 19 -3.56 -1.02 -0.26
C VAL A 19 -5.03 -1.10 0.12
N GLN A 20 -5.65 0.06 0.35
CA GLN A 20 -7.10 0.18 0.46
C GLN A 20 -7.68 0.53 -0.90
N TYR A 21 -8.68 -0.23 -1.32
CA TYR A 21 -9.37 -0.01 -2.58
C TYR A 21 -10.67 0.79 -2.38
N GLY A 22 -11.20 1.39 -3.44
CA GLY A 22 -12.42 2.22 -3.36
C GLY A 22 -13.68 1.52 -2.85
N ASP A 23 -13.69 0.19 -2.72
CA ASP A 23 -14.77 -0.58 -2.06
C ASP A 23 -14.55 -0.77 -0.55
N GLY A 24 -13.47 -0.21 0.00
CA GLY A 24 -13.07 -0.31 1.40
C GLY A 24 -12.29 -1.58 1.74
N SER A 25 -12.07 -2.51 0.80
CA SER A 25 -11.25 -3.68 1.04
C SER A 25 -9.78 -3.30 1.20
N ILE A 26 -9.10 -3.95 2.15
CA ILE A 26 -7.69 -3.74 2.46
C ILE A 26 -6.91 -5.00 2.11
N TRP A 27 -5.86 -4.84 1.31
CA TRP A 27 -4.88 -5.87 1.07
C TRP A 27 -3.55 -5.46 1.71
N ILE A 28 -2.99 -6.35 2.53
CA ILE A 28 -1.69 -6.17 3.19
C ILE A 28 -0.75 -7.23 2.64
N GLY A 29 0.42 -6.82 2.16
CA GLY A 29 1.39 -7.76 1.64
C GLY A 29 2.61 -7.15 0.97
N ASN A 30 3.46 -8.03 0.46
CA ASN A 30 4.62 -7.69 -0.35
C ASN A 30 4.22 -7.56 -1.83
N TRP A 31 4.73 -6.51 -2.47
CA TRP A 31 4.51 -6.18 -3.88
C TRP A 31 5.80 -6.14 -4.70
N THR A 32 6.89 -6.73 -4.21
CA THR A 32 8.16 -6.83 -4.96
C THR A 32 7.91 -7.46 -6.32
N GLY A 33 8.31 -6.76 -7.38
CA GLY A 33 8.17 -7.23 -8.76
C GLY A 33 6.74 -7.16 -9.33
N ILE A 34 5.78 -6.56 -8.62
CA ILE A 34 4.43 -6.30 -9.12
C ILE A 34 4.40 -4.93 -9.82
N ASN A 35 4.06 -4.92 -11.11
CA ASN A 35 3.90 -3.68 -11.89
C ASN A 35 2.50 -3.05 -11.65
N GLY A 36 2.45 -1.76 -11.29
CA GLY A 36 1.20 -1.07 -10.96
C GLY A 36 0.60 -1.47 -9.61
N ILE A 37 -0.73 -1.38 -9.48
CA ILE A 37 -1.45 -1.68 -8.24
C ILE A 37 -1.74 -3.20 -8.14
N PRO A 38 -1.34 -3.88 -7.06
CA PRO A 38 -1.69 -5.28 -6.80
C PRO A 38 -3.20 -5.51 -6.77
N ARG A 39 -3.64 -6.69 -7.19
CA ARG A 39 -5.03 -7.15 -7.10
C ARG A 39 -5.06 -8.65 -6.84
N LEU A 40 -5.96 -9.07 -5.96
CA LEU A 40 -6.22 -10.48 -5.70
C LEU A 40 -7.09 -11.09 -6.79
N PHE A 41 -6.63 -12.19 -7.37
CA PHE A 41 -7.39 -13.06 -8.27
C PHE A 41 -7.36 -14.50 -7.76
N ALA A 42 -8.23 -15.35 -8.30
CA ALA A 42 -8.29 -16.76 -7.93
C ALA A 42 -6.95 -17.50 -8.09
N THR A 43 -6.10 -17.05 -9.00
CA THR A 43 -4.80 -17.65 -9.32
C THR A 43 -3.61 -17.02 -8.56
N GLY A 44 -3.85 -16.00 -7.74
CA GLY A 44 -2.81 -15.27 -7.03
C GLY A 44 -2.92 -13.75 -7.22
N THR A 45 -1.88 -13.03 -6.79
CA THR A 45 -1.79 -11.58 -6.93
C THR A 45 -1.25 -11.20 -8.30
N ILE A 46 -1.89 -10.25 -8.98
CA ILE A 46 -1.37 -9.67 -10.23
C ILE A 46 -1.30 -8.15 -10.12
N GLY A 47 -0.37 -7.56 -10.84
CA GLY A 47 -0.33 -6.11 -11.07
C GLY A 47 -1.05 -5.77 -12.36
N LEU A 48 -1.95 -4.77 -12.32
CA LEU A 48 -2.67 -4.32 -13.51
C LEU A 48 -1.83 -3.41 -14.42
N GLY A 49 -0.59 -3.13 -14.03
CA GLY A 49 0.33 -2.22 -14.68
C GLY A 49 -0.20 -0.81 -14.87
N GLY A 50 0.48 -0.06 -15.73
CA GLY A 50 0.12 1.31 -16.08
C GLY A 50 0.75 2.35 -15.15
N THR A 51 0.72 3.60 -15.60
CA THR A 51 1.34 4.71 -14.89
C THR A 51 0.47 5.18 -13.73
N LEU A 52 1.06 5.20 -12.55
CA LEU A 52 0.45 5.68 -11.32
C LEU A 52 0.69 7.19 -11.17
N THR A 53 -0.29 7.87 -10.57
CA THR A 53 -0.07 9.21 -10.04
C THR A 53 -0.54 9.29 -8.60
N ALA A 54 0.20 10.00 -7.77
CA ALA A 54 -0.04 9.98 -6.33
C ALA A 54 0.08 11.37 -5.71
N VAL A 55 -0.68 11.60 -4.63
CA VAL A 55 -0.52 12.74 -3.73
C VAL A 55 -0.47 12.25 -2.28
N PRO A 56 0.41 12.80 -1.43
CA PRO A 56 0.41 12.45 -0.01
C PRO A 56 -0.95 12.77 0.64
N CYS A 57 -1.40 11.89 1.54
CA CYS A 57 -2.64 12.07 2.29
C CYS A 57 -2.47 11.64 3.76
N ASN A 58 -3.52 11.81 4.55
CA ASN A 58 -3.57 11.24 5.89
C ASN A 58 -3.80 9.73 5.81
N VAL A 59 -3.22 9.01 6.76
CA VAL A 59 -3.41 7.57 6.89
C VAL A 59 -4.86 7.31 7.35
N PRO A 60 -5.63 6.49 6.64
CA PRO A 60 -6.96 6.08 7.10
C PRO A 60 -6.87 5.25 8.39
N GLU A 61 -7.72 5.55 9.36
CA GLU A 61 -7.73 4.89 10.68
C GLU A 61 -7.94 3.38 10.57
N ASP A 62 -8.79 2.93 9.64
CA ASP A 62 -9.05 1.51 9.41
C ASP A 62 -7.85 0.78 8.80
N VAL A 63 -7.07 1.44 7.94
CA VAL A 63 -5.83 0.87 7.40
C VAL A 63 -4.74 0.79 8.47
N GLU A 64 -4.58 1.84 9.28
CA GLU A 64 -3.66 1.82 10.42
C GLU A 64 -4.01 0.70 11.41
N LEU A 65 -5.29 0.53 11.75
CA LEU A 65 -5.75 -0.57 12.61
C LEU A 65 -5.44 -1.93 11.98
N ALA A 66 -5.73 -2.11 10.69
CA ALA A 66 -5.49 -3.37 10.00
C ALA A 66 -3.99 -3.75 9.95
N MET A 67 -3.10 -2.77 9.71
CA MET A 67 -1.66 -3.01 9.73
C MET A 67 -1.15 -3.36 11.13
N ASN A 68 -1.59 -2.63 12.16
CA ASN A 68 -1.23 -2.93 13.55
C ASN A 68 -1.72 -4.32 14.00
N ASP A 69 -2.91 -4.72 13.58
CA ASP A 69 -3.44 -6.06 13.88
C ASP A 69 -2.64 -7.15 13.13
N HIS A 70 -2.23 -6.89 11.89
CA HIS A 70 -1.35 -7.79 11.15
C HIS A 70 -0.03 -8.03 11.88
N GLU A 71 0.63 -6.98 12.40
CA GLU A 71 1.87 -7.11 13.17
C GLU A 71 1.67 -7.94 14.44
N ARG A 72 0.59 -7.69 15.19
CA ARG A 72 0.23 -8.48 16.38
C ARG A 72 0.03 -9.96 16.06
N GLU A 73 -0.64 -10.27 14.95
CA GLU A 73 -0.86 -11.64 14.51
C GLU A 73 0.43 -12.34 14.08
N GLN A 74 1.39 -11.61 13.50
CA GLN A 74 2.72 -12.14 13.16
C GLN A 74 3.68 -12.21 14.37
N GLY A 75 3.25 -11.72 15.55
CA GLY A 75 4.09 -11.67 16.75
C GLY A 75 5.23 -10.66 16.65
N THR A 76 5.12 -9.68 15.76
CA THR A 76 6.08 -8.56 15.65
C THR A 76 5.67 -7.42 16.57
N GLU A 77 6.63 -6.59 16.95
CA GLU A 77 6.33 -5.36 17.69
C GLU A 77 5.54 -4.42 16.77
N VAL A 78 4.48 -3.80 17.31
CA VAL A 78 3.70 -2.83 16.55
C VAL A 78 4.54 -1.58 16.37
N SER A 79 4.84 -1.17 15.13
CA SER A 79 5.77 -0.05 14.97
C SER A 79 5.20 1.27 15.45
N THR A 80 6.10 2.07 16.01
CA THR A 80 5.81 3.44 16.48
C THR A 80 6.45 4.51 15.57
N GLU A 81 7.17 4.09 14.54
CA GLU A 81 7.94 4.96 13.63
C GLU A 81 7.09 5.61 12.52
N GLY A 82 5.78 5.40 12.56
CA GLY A 82 4.79 6.11 11.76
C GLY A 82 4.50 5.48 10.40
N PHE A 83 3.34 5.87 9.87
CA PHE A 83 2.83 5.46 8.57
C PHE A 83 2.96 6.60 7.56
N ALA A 84 3.14 6.25 6.29
CA ALA A 84 3.03 7.17 5.17
C ALA A 84 1.92 6.71 4.23
N ALA A 85 1.11 7.64 3.72
CA ALA A 85 -0.04 7.33 2.88
C ALA A 85 -0.10 8.22 1.62
N TRP A 86 -0.61 7.62 0.53
CA TRP A 86 -0.82 8.29 -0.74
C TRP A 86 -2.17 7.94 -1.36
N GLU A 87 -2.90 8.97 -1.82
CA GLU A 87 -4.03 8.80 -2.74
C GLU A 87 -3.48 8.57 -4.15
N VAL A 88 -3.74 7.39 -4.72
CA VAL A 88 -3.27 7.03 -6.07
C VAL A 88 -4.43 7.11 -7.07
N ASN A 89 -4.12 7.60 -8.27
CA ASN A 89 -5.03 7.76 -9.41
C ASN A 89 -6.28 8.59 -9.11
N GLY A 90 -6.14 9.65 -8.29
CA GLY A 90 -7.24 10.55 -7.95
C GLY A 90 -8.15 10.01 -6.84
N GLY A 91 -7.63 9.13 -5.99
CA GLY A 91 -8.33 8.61 -4.82
C GLY A 91 -9.07 7.28 -5.06
N GLU A 92 -8.81 6.60 -6.19
CA GLU A 92 -9.36 5.26 -6.43
C GLU A 92 -8.82 4.22 -5.44
N VAL A 93 -7.62 4.47 -4.93
CA VAL A 93 -6.91 3.63 -3.98
C VAL A 93 -6.08 4.50 -3.02
N ILE A 94 -5.88 3.99 -1.81
CA ILE A 94 -4.94 4.55 -0.84
C ILE A 94 -3.86 3.51 -0.60
N VAL A 95 -2.60 3.91 -0.75
CA VAL A 95 -1.43 3.07 -0.47
C VAL A 95 -0.81 3.56 0.82
N VAL A 96 -0.53 2.64 1.74
CA VAL A 96 0.07 2.94 3.05
C VAL A 96 1.31 2.07 3.26
N THR A 97 2.39 2.67 3.73
CA THR A 97 3.61 1.96 4.14
C THR A 97 3.97 2.33 5.57
N GLN A 98 4.79 1.48 6.19
CA GLN A 98 5.33 1.66 7.52
C GLN A 98 6.85 1.69 7.42
N SER A 99 7.50 2.60 8.15
CA SER A 99 8.94 2.89 8.04
C SER A 99 9.85 1.66 8.25
N GLU A 100 9.37 0.67 9.00
CA GLU A 100 10.14 -0.53 9.36
C GLU A 100 9.94 -1.71 8.40
N TRP A 101 8.93 -1.63 7.53
CA TRP A 101 8.66 -2.70 6.57
C TRP A 101 9.60 -2.54 5.37
N ALA A 102 10.28 -3.62 4.97
CA ALA A 102 11.15 -3.61 3.80
C ALA A 102 10.33 -3.53 2.50
#